data_AF-A0AAD3DZY4-F1
#
_entry.id   AF-A0AAD3DZY4-F1
#
_cell.length_a   1.000
_cell.length_b   1.000
_cell.length_c   1.000
_cell.angle_alpha   90.00
_cell.angle_beta   90.00
_cell.angle_gamma   90.00
#
_symmetry.space_group_name_H-M   'P 1'
#
loop_
_entity.id
_entity.type
_entity.pdbx_description
1 polymer ?
#
loop_
_entity_poly.entity_id
_entity_poly.type
_entity_poly.pdbx_seq_one_letter_code
_entity_poly.pdbx_strand_id
1 'polypeptide(L)'
;MVLHMLAIFGRETAHPPTLIESEEALKKTHQPLLSDEERQAEEELCAKLIDAAFNAAKPSTRHKQLMGKGSGYLWEASPYCSYAERDGVHVVFTGEVSEWPGGVNAVSAAHDAFVRNEPPLEENDAHWLLDFYSTFGKPSSSNTTDRALECMAQIKGSFAFVIYDSVQHRVLAARDPEGSQPLFWGCTDSGQLMFGSLAEDLQGCNPTAAPFPAGTLFASERHTVAYSPGDYGWVIVDDDFPGLIMSFVKAAKQGEPGWRGVKAIPRVTSKGVVCGAVYKVASAQDMNGEAC
;
A
#
# COMPACT_ATOMS: atom_id res chain seq x y z
N MET A 1 3.36 -22.45 4.06
CA MET A 1 2.10 -21.92 4.61
C MET A 1 1.72 -20.74 3.75
N VAL A 2 0.49 -20.67 3.26
CA VAL A 2 0.03 -19.52 2.45
C VAL A 2 -0.46 -18.46 3.43
N LEU A 3 0.05 -17.23 3.30
CA LEU A 3 -0.41 -16.09 4.09
C LEU A 3 -1.50 -15.38 3.29
N HIS A 4 -2.67 -15.18 3.89
CA HIS A 4 -3.81 -14.54 3.23
C HIS A 4 -4.09 -13.19 3.87
N MET A 5 -3.93 -12.13 3.10
CA MET A 5 -4.47 -10.81 3.40
C MET A 5 -5.09 -10.19 2.14
N LEU A 6 -6.11 -9.37 2.34
CA LEU A 6 -6.73 -8.55 1.31
C LEU A 6 -7.09 -7.19 1.92
N ALA A 7 -6.74 -6.12 1.22
CA ALA A 7 -7.09 -4.75 1.55
C ALA A 7 -7.75 -4.10 0.33
N ILE A 8 -8.89 -3.47 0.53
CA ILE A 8 -9.66 -2.76 -0.49
C ILE A 8 -9.85 -1.32 -0.02
N PHE A 9 -9.71 -0.36 -0.93
CA PHE A 9 -9.93 1.05 -0.67
C PHE A 9 -10.83 1.67 -1.73
N GLY A 10 -11.82 2.45 -1.26
CA GLY A 10 -12.70 3.24 -2.11
C GLY A 10 -11.95 4.31 -2.88
N ARG A 11 -12.58 4.83 -3.95
CA ARG A 11 -11.94 5.83 -4.82
C ARG A 11 -11.61 7.12 -4.07
N GLU A 12 -12.51 7.57 -3.21
CA GLU A 12 -12.29 8.74 -2.33
C GLU A 12 -11.24 8.49 -1.23
N THR A 13 -10.81 7.23 -1.04
CA THR A 13 -9.84 6.85 0.01
C THR A 13 -8.43 6.70 -0.54
N ALA A 14 -8.26 6.07 -1.71
CA ALA A 14 -6.95 5.90 -2.32
C ALA A 14 -7.01 5.89 -3.85
N HIS A 15 -6.22 6.76 -4.48
CA HIS A 15 -6.11 6.82 -5.92
C HIS A 15 -5.03 5.87 -6.42
N PRO A 16 -5.32 5.03 -7.44
CA PRO A 16 -4.30 4.21 -8.08
C PRO A 16 -3.21 5.08 -8.73
N PRO A 17 -1.99 4.54 -8.89
CA PRO A 17 -0.97 5.22 -9.67
C PRO A 17 -1.32 5.18 -11.17
N THR A 18 -0.72 6.12 -11.91
CA THR A 18 -0.98 6.28 -13.35
C THR A 18 -0.78 4.99 -14.13
N LEU A 19 -1.73 4.64 -15.00
CA LEU A 19 -1.73 3.44 -15.86
C LEU A 19 -2.18 2.13 -15.20
N ILE A 20 -2.61 2.12 -13.93
CA ILE A 20 -3.26 0.95 -13.30
C ILE A 20 -4.79 1.02 -13.33
N GLU A 21 -5.37 2.14 -13.76
CA GLU A 21 -6.81 2.31 -13.90
C GLU A 21 -7.37 1.57 -15.13
N SER A 22 -8.62 1.10 -15.05
CA SER A 22 -9.36 0.66 -16.23
C SER A 22 -9.89 1.87 -17.03
N GLU A 23 -10.28 1.64 -18.28
CA GLU A 23 -10.83 2.71 -19.13
C GLU A 23 -12.13 3.28 -18.53
N GLU A 24 -12.93 2.42 -17.90
CA GLU A 24 -14.14 2.78 -17.17
C GLU A 24 -13.83 3.61 -15.93
N ALA A 25 -12.78 3.27 -15.19
CA ALA A 25 -12.34 4.03 -14.02
C ALA A 25 -11.87 5.44 -14.43
N LEU A 26 -11.03 5.54 -15.47
CA LEU A 26 -10.52 6.82 -16.02
C LEU A 26 -11.63 7.79 -16.45
N LYS A 27 -12.73 7.27 -17.01
CA LYS A 27 -13.90 8.09 -17.38
C LYS A 27 -14.59 8.69 -16.15
N LYS A 28 -14.48 8.05 -14.99
CA LYS A 28 -15.08 8.48 -13.72
C LYS A 28 -14.14 9.30 -12.84
N THR A 29 -12.82 9.20 -13.02
CA THR A 29 -11.82 9.95 -12.22
C THR A 29 -11.93 11.47 -12.37
N HIS A 30 -12.55 11.97 -13.43
CA HIS A 30 -12.81 13.41 -13.61
C HIS A 30 -13.99 13.97 -12.77
N GLN A 31 -14.69 13.13 -12.00
CA GLN A 31 -15.68 13.56 -11.01
C GLN A 31 -15.07 13.49 -9.59
N PRO A 32 -14.73 14.64 -8.98
CA PRO A 32 -13.97 14.69 -7.72
C PRO A 32 -14.76 14.23 -6.49
N LEU A 33 -16.09 14.12 -6.59
CA LEU A 33 -16.95 13.66 -5.49
C LEU A 33 -17.94 12.64 -6.02
N LEU A 34 -18.02 11.49 -5.35
CA LEU A 34 -19.05 10.50 -5.59
C LEU A 34 -20.40 11.05 -5.11
N SER A 35 -21.46 10.76 -5.85
CA SER A 35 -22.83 10.87 -5.33
C SER A 35 -23.06 9.86 -4.21
N ASP A 36 -24.06 10.09 -3.36
CA ASP A 36 -24.37 9.18 -2.25
C ASP A 36 -24.74 7.76 -2.74
N GLU A 37 -25.40 7.68 -3.91
CA GLU A 37 -25.69 6.40 -4.57
C GLU A 37 -24.41 5.66 -5.00
N GLU A 38 -23.43 6.38 -5.54
CA GLU A 38 -22.16 5.78 -5.94
C GLU A 38 -21.30 5.37 -4.73
N ARG A 39 -21.30 6.17 -3.65
CA ARG A 39 -20.63 5.78 -2.38
C ARG A 39 -21.22 4.50 -1.82
N GLN A 40 -22.55 4.41 -1.78
CA GLN A 40 -23.25 3.22 -1.34
C GLN A 40 -22.90 2.01 -2.21
N ALA A 41 -22.86 2.18 -3.54
CA ALA A 41 -22.48 1.12 -4.45
C ALA A 41 -21.02 0.65 -4.25
N GLU A 42 -20.07 1.57 -4.00
CA GLU A 42 -18.68 1.21 -3.66
C GLU A 42 -18.59 0.45 -2.33
N GLU A 43 -19.35 0.87 -1.31
CA GLU A 43 -19.40 0.16 -0.03
C GLU A 43 -19.96 -1.25 -0.18
N GLU A 44 -21.04 -1.42 -0.93
CA GLU A 44 -21.62 -2.73 -1.22
C GLU A 44 -20.67 -3.63 -2.02
N LEU A 45 -19.95 -3.07 -3.00
CA LEU A 45 -18.95 -3.81 -3.76
C LEU A 45 -17.78 -4.24 -2.88
N CYS A 46 -17.25 -3.35 -2.05
CA CYS A 46 -16.19 -3.67 -1.09
C CYS A 46 -16.64 -4.79 -0.14
N ALA A 47 -17.81 -4.65 0.46
CA ALA A 47 -18.36 -5.66 1.38
C ALA A 47 -18.51 -7.02 0.68
N LYS A 48 -19.02 -7.05 -0.55
CA LYS A 48 -19.16 -8.27 -1.35
C LYS A 48 -17.82 -8.94 -1.63
N LEU A 49 -16.80 -8.17 -2.01
CA LEU A 49 -15.46 -8.69 -2.30
C LEU A 49 -14.77 -9.24 -1.03
N ILE A 50 -14.83 -8.49 0.07
CA ILE A 50 -14.32 -8.95 1.37
C ILE A 50 -15.06 -10.20 1.85
N ASP A 51 -16.38 -10.26 1.69
CA ASP A 51 -17.18 -11.43 2.10
C ASP A 51 -16.87 -12.67 1.27
N ALA A 52 -16.65 -12.51 -0.04
CA ALA A 52 -16.23 -13.61 -0.90
C ALA A 52 -14.90 -14.21 -0.44
N ALA A 53 -13.90 -13.35 -0.20
CA ALA A 53 -12.58 -13.77 0.27
C ALA A 53 -12.63 -14.33 1.71
N PHE A 54 -13.45 -13.74 2.60
CA PHE A 54 -13.70 -14.27 3.95
C PHE A 54 -14.31 -15.68 3.93
N ASN A 55 -15.24 -15.92 3.00
CA ASN A 55 -15.88 -17.23 2.87
C ASN A 55 -14.95 -18.30 2.29
N ALA A 56 -13.97 -17.90 1.47
CA ALA A 56 -12.90 -18.77 0.97
C ALA A 56 -11.81 -19.06 2.02
N ALA A 57 -11.57 -18.12 2.95
CA ALA A 57 -10.56 -18.23 3.98
C ALA A 57 -10.88 -19.30 5.05
N LYS A 58 -9.84 -19.80 5.73
CA LYS A 58 -9.92 -20.82 6.78
C LYS A 58 -10.77 -20.33 7.96
N PRO A 59 -11.86 -21.03 8.33
CA PRO A 59 -12.80 -20.55 9.33
C PRO A 59 -12.22 -20.28 10.72
N SER A 60 -11.16 -20.97 11.11
CA SER A 60 -10.55 -20.85 12.44
C SER A 60 -9.67 -19.62 12.63
N THR A 61 -9.20 -19.02 11.54
CA THR A 61 -8.17 -17.96 11.56
C THR A 61 -8.57 -16.74 10.74
N ARG A 62 -9.69 -16.77 10.03
CA ARG A 62 -10.17 -15.63 9.23
C ARG A 62 -10.72 -14.52 10.10
N HIS A 63 -10.36 -13.29 9.75
CA HIS A 63 -10.88 -12.07 10.33
C HIS A 63 -11.09 -11.05 9.22
N LYS A 64 -12.04 -10.14 9.41
CA LYS A 64 -12.29 -9.02 8.49
C LYS A 64 -12.63 -7.76 9.28
N GLN A 65 -12.36 -6.61 8.69
CA GLN A 65 -12.71 -5.30 9.22
C GLN A 65 -13.21 -4.42 8.07
N LEU A 66 -14.45 -3.94 8.15
CA LEU A 66 -14.95 -2.90 7.23
C LEU A 66 -14.77 -1.53 7.90
N MET A 67 -14.37 -0.53 7.11
CA MET A 67 -14.00 0.80 7.61
C MET A 67 -14.86 1.93 7.00
N GLY A 68 -15.85 1.57 6.16
CA GLY A 68 -16.66 2.53 5.40
C GLY A 68 -15.91 3.11 4.21
N LYS A 69 -16.56 3.97 3.42
CA LYS A 69 -15.98 4.62 2.22
C LYS A 69 -15.35 3.61 1.25
N GLY A 70 -16.05 2.50 1.02
CA GLY A 70 -15.58 1.42 0.15
C GLY A 70 -14.27 0.77 0.61
N SER A 71 -13.93 0.83 1.90
CA SER A 71 -12.66 0.35 2.43
C SER A 71 -12.81 -0.77 3.44
N GLY A 72 -11.94 -1.77 3.38
CA GLY A 72 -11.98 -2.93 4.26
C GLY A 72 -10.81 -3.89 4.12
N TYR A 73 -10.50 -4.60 5.20
CA TYR A 73 -9.45 -5.59 5.30
C TYR A 73 -10.01 -6.99 5.58
N LEU A 74 -9.26 -7.99 5.12
CA LEU A 74 -9.38 -9.40 5.45
C LEU A 74 -7.97 -9.93 5.76
N TRP A 75 -7.85 -10.81 6.75
CA TRP A 75 -6.62 -11.54 6.98
C TRP A 75 -6.87 -12.91 7.62
N GLU A 76 -5.94 -13.84 7.43
CA GLU A 76 -5.87 -15.10 8.17
C GLU A 76 -4.80 -15.00 9.26
N ALA A 77 -5.22 -14.86 10.51
CA ALA A 77 -4.34 -14.72 11.65
C ALA A 77 -3.37 -15.90 11.77
N SER A 78 -2.08 -15.56 11.78
CA SER A 78 -0.97 -16.50 12.01
C SER A 78 0.22 -15.73 12.59
N PRO A 79 1.29 -16.40 13.06
CA PRO A 79 2.50 -15.71 13.50
C PRO A 79 3.13 -14.78 12.45
N TYR A 80 2.84 -15.01 11.16
CA TYR A 80 3.39 -14.25 10.04
C TYR A 80 2.33 -13.47 9.27
N CYS A 81 1.09 -13.41 9.76
CA CYS A 81 0.03 -12.60 9.18
C CYS A 81 -0.82 -12.01 10.30
N SER A 82 -0.70 -10.71 10.50
CA SER A 82 -1.28 -10.01 11.64
C SER A 82 -1.92 -8.69 11.23
N TYR A 83 -2.82 -8.24 12.09
CA TYR A 83 -3.53 -6.97 11.97
C TYR A 83 -3.43 -6.24 13.30
N ALA A 84 -3.34 -4.92 13.24
CA ALA A 84 -3.41 -4.05 14.39
C ALA A 84 -4.10 -2.74 14.01
N GLU A 85 -4.70 -2.08 15.01
CA GLU A 85 -5.32 -0.77 14.87
C GLU A 85 -4.93 0.09 16.07
N ARG A 86 -4.64 1.35 15.81
CA ARG A 86 -4.37 2.35 16.86
C ARG A 86 -4.70 3.74 16.35
N ASP A 87 -5.56 4.45 17.09
CA ASP A 87 -5.93 5.84 16.82
C ASP A 87 -6.43 6.09 15.38
N GLY A 88 -7.17 5.13 14.80
CA GLY A 88 -7.69 5.23 13.44
C GLY A 88 -6.66 4.90 12.34
N VAL A 89 -5.50 4.36 12.71
CA VAL A 89 -4.53 3.77 11.80
C VAL A 89 -4.69 2.26 11.81
N HIS A 90 -5.07 1.70 10.66
CA HIS A 90 -5.29 0.27 10.46
C HIS A 90 -4.14 -0.32 9.66
N VAL A 91 -3.54 -1.41 10.14
CA VAL A 91 -2.46 -2.08 9.42
C VAL A 91 -2.71 -3.57 9.29
N VAL A 92 -2.39 -4.11 8.13
CA VAL A 92 -2.28 -5.55 7.90
C VAL A 92 -0.88 -5.86 7.42
N PHE A 93 -0.25 -6.86 8.02
CA PHE A 93 1.13 -7.23 7.81
C PHE A 93 1.25 -8.71 7.50
N THR A 94 2.13 -9.06 6.56
CA THR A 94 2.56 -10.42 6.26
C THR A 94 4.06 -10.51 6.20
N GLY A 95 4.65 -11.56 6.78
CA GLY A 95 6.08 -11.80 6.76
C GLY A 95 6.69 -12.01 8.13
N GLU A 96 7.99 -11.75 8.24
CA GLU A 96 8.79 -11.90 9.45
C GLU A 96 9.92 -10.85 9.42
N VAL A 97 9.93 -9.97 10.41
CA VAL A 97 10.97 -8.93 10.56
C VAL A 97 11.90 -9.31 11.71
N SER A 98 13.19 -9.35 11.41
CA SER A 98 14.25 -9.62 12.38
C SER A 98 14.76 -8.35 13.07
N GLU A 99 14.75 -7.22 12.37
CA GLU A 99 15.23 -5.94 12.87
C GLU A 99 14.36 -4.81 12.31
N TRP A 100 13.71 -4.09 13.22
CA TRP A 100 12.96 -2.89 12.91
C TRP A 100 13.86 -1.64 13.03
N PRO A 101 13.61 -0.59 12.24
CA PRO A 101 14.38 0.65 12.31
C PRO A 101 14.40 1.25 13.71
N GLY A 102 15.53 1.82 14.12
CA GLY A 102 15.74 2.30 15.49
C GLY A 102 16.38 1.27 16.44
N GLY A 103 16.81 0.11 15.93
CA GLY A 103 17.55 -0.90 16.70
C GLY A 103 16.65 -1.83 17.53
N VAL A 104 15.35 -1.84 17.25
CA VAL A 104 14.41 -2.77 17.87
C VAL A 104 14.61 -4.14 17.25
N ASN A 105 15.24 -5.03 18.00
CA ASN A 105 15.45 -6.41 17.61
C ASN A 105 14.35 -7.28 18.27
N ALA A 106 13.35 -7.67 17.49
CA ALA A 106 12.22 -8.47 17.98
C ALA A 106 12.68 -9.80 18.60
N VAL A 107 13.75 -10.40 18.06
CA VAL A 107 14.35 -11.64 18.58
C VAL A 107 15.00 -11.40 19.95
N SER A 108 15.74 -10.30 20.10
CA SER A 108 16.36 -9.92 21.37
C SER A 108 15.31 -9.56 22.42
N ALA A 109 14.25 -8.85 22.04
CA ALA A 109 13.17 -8.49 22.94
C ALA A 109 12.43 -9.74 23.45
N ALA A 110 12.16 -10.71 22.57
CA ALA A 110 11.57 -11.99 22.95
C ALA A 110 12.50 -12.83 23.84
N HIS A 111 13.81 -12.83 23.53
CA HIS A 111 14.82 -13.51 24.35
C HIS A 111 14.90 -12.91 25.76
N ASP A 112 14.96 -11.59 25.88
CA ASP A 112 15.03 -10.89 27.17
C ASP A 112 13.79 -11.13 28.02
N ALA A 113 12.59 -11.09 27.42
CA ALA A 113 11.34 -11.39 28.12
C ALA A 113 11.34 -12.84 28.66
N PHE A 114 11.78 -13.80 27.83
CA PHE A 114 11.94 -15.19 28.25
C PHE A 114 12.92 -15.34 29.42
N VAL A 115 14.10 -14.69 29.34
CA VAL A 115 15.11 -14.71 30.42
C VAL A 115 14.59 -14.08 31.71
N ARG A 116 13.75 -13.04 31.61
CA ARG A 116 13.15 -12.35 32.76
C ARG A 116 11.91 -13.03 33.33
N ASN A 117 11.44 -14.11 32.70
CA ASN A 117 10.16 -14.77 33.01
C ASN A 117 8.97 -13.77 32.98
N GLU A 118 9.08 -12.78 32.09
CA GLU A 118 8.03 -11.83 31.75
C GLU A 118 7.24 -12.40 30.56
N PRO A 119 5.94 -12.11 30.44
CA PRO A 119 5.24 -12.43 29.20
C PRO A 119 6.00 -11.76 28.04
N PRO A 120 6.21 -12.46 26.91
CA PRO A 120 6.78 -11.81 25.73
C PRO A 120 5.91 -10.59 25.40
N LEU A 121 6.54 -9.49 24.97
CA LEU A 121 5.81 -8.34 24.45
C LEU A 121 4.78 -8.89 23.46
N GLU A 122 3.49 -8.69 23.73
CA GLU A 122 2.36 -9.23 22.95
C GLU A 122 2.27 -8.64 21.52
N GLU A 123 3.32 -7.94 21.07
CA GLU A 123 3.33 -7.18 19.86
C GLU A 123 3.75 -8.07 18.69
N ASN A 124 2.74 -8.54 17.95
CA ASN A 124 2.93 -9.07 16.61
C ASN A 124 3.51 -7.99 15.68
N ASP A 125 4.05 -8.38 14.51
CA ASP A 125 4.67 -7.44 13.56
C ASP A 125 3.77 -6.27 13.13
N ALA A 126 2.44 -6.43 13.17
CA ALA A 126 1.51 -5.33 12.91
C ALA A 126 1.58 -4.23 14.00
N HIS A 127 1.79 -4.56 15.28
CA HIS A 127 1.98 -3.53 16.32
C HIS A 127 3.31 -2.79 16.16
N TRP A 128 4.39 -3.52 15.83
CA TRP A 128 5.67 -2.91 15.49
C TRP A 128 5.56 -2.00 14.26
N LEU A 129 4.76 -2.40 13.26
CA LEU A 129 4.49 -1.57 12.09
C LEU A 129 3.75 -0.27 12.46
N LEU A 130 2.83 -0.30 13.43
CA LEU A 130 2.17 0.93 13.94
C LEU A 130 3.17 1.86 14.63
N ASP A 131 4.06 1.31 15.46
CA ASP A 131 5.10 2.10 16.12
C ASP A 131 6.06 2.71 15.09
N PHE A 132 6.49 1.91 14.12
CA PHE A 132 7.30 2.34 12.99
C PHE A 132 6.61 3.48 12.24
N TYR A 133 5.34 3.32 11.89
CA TYR A 133 4.56 4.33 11.18
C TYR A 133 4.39 5.62 11.99
N SER A 134 4.25 5.54 13.32
CA SER A 134 4.17 6.71 14.19
C SER A 134 5.43 7.60 14.10
N THR A 135 6.59 7.01 13.77
CA THR A 135 7.85 7.74 13.60
C THR A 135 7.89 8.61 12.34
N PHE A 136 6.95 8.42 11.41
CA PHE A 136 6.85 9.23 10.19
C PHE A 136 6.30 10.65 10.49
N GLY A 137 5.98 10.95 11.76
CA GLY A 137 5.12 12.05 12.22
C GLY A 137 5.45 13.50 11.80
N LYS A 138 4.37 14.13 11.32
CA LYS A 138 4.02 15.54 11.02
C LYS A 138 4.79 16.24 9.87
N PRO A 139 4.09 16.69 8.81
CA PRO A 139 4.68 17.42 7.70
C PRO A 139 5.09 18.83 8.17
N SER A 140 6.27 18.94 8.78
CA SER A 140 6.89 20.23 9.11
C SER A 140 8.22 20.46 8.39
N SER A 141 8.66 19.50 7.56
CA SER A 141 9.91 19.62 6.81
C SER A 141 9.79 19.01 5.43
N SER A 142 10.39 19.66 4.44
CA SER A 142 10.40 19.31 3.01
C SER A 142 11.11 17.99 2.65
N ASN A 143 11.30 17.06 3.60
CA ASN A 143 12.01 15.81 3.38
C ASN A 143 11.37 14.58 4.08
N THR A 144 10.04 14.55 4.23
CA THR A 144 9.33 13.42 4.88
C THR A 144 9.43 12.12 4.06
N THR A 145 9.41 12.22 2.73
CA THR A 145 9.45 11.08 1.82
C THR A 145 10.79 10.35 1.84
N ASP A 146 11.95 11.04 1.72
CA ASP A 146 13.24 10.33 1.75
C ASP A 146 13.47 9.69 3.12
N ARG A 147 13.07 10.34 4.21
CA ARG A 147 13.14 9.74 5.55
C ARG A 147 12.31 8.46 5.64
N ALA A 148 11.08 8.46 5.09
CA ALA A 148 10.26 7.26 5.05
C ALA A 148 10.97 6.14 4.26
N LEU A 149 11.55 6.46 3.10
CA LEU A 149 12.31 5.49 2.29
C LEU A 149 13.59 5.00 3.02
N GLU A 150 14.30 5.87 3.75
CA GLU A 150 15.48 5.52 4.55
C GLU A 150 15.12 4.54 5.67
N CYS A 151 14.00 4.80 6.34
CA CYS A 151 13.41 3.95 7.36
C CYS A 151 13.00 2.59 6.77
N MET A 152 12.32 2.58 5.61
CA MET A 152 11.93 1.35 4.91
C MET A 152 13.15 0.49 4.52
N ALA A 153 14.21 1.12 4.02
CA ALA A 153 15.45 0.43 3.63
C ALA A 153 16.23 -0.18 4.81
N GLN A 154 15.88 0.16 6.06
CA GLN A 154 16.51 -0.38 7.26
C GLN A 154 15.79 -1.61 7.82
N ILE A 155 14.55 -1.89 7.38
CA ILE A 155 13.81 -3.08 7.81
C ILE A 155 14.54 -4.33 7.31
N LYS A 156 14.92 -5.24 8.21
CA LYS A 156 15.55 -6.52 7.84
C LYS A 156 14.58 -7.67 8.05
N GLY A 157 14.16 -8.28 6.96
CA GLY A 157 13.26 -9.42 6.98
C GLY A 157 12.50 -9.54 5.67
N SER A 158 11.50 -10.43 5.67
CA SER A 158 10.54 -10.53 4.57
C SER A 158 9.26 -9.85 4.99
N PHE A 159 8.68 -9.01 4.15
CA PHE A 159 7.47 -8.28 4.50
C PHE A 159 6.64 -7.86 3.29
N ALA A 160 5.34 -7.91 3.45
CA ALA A 160 4.39 -7.17 2.66
C ALA A 160 3.30 -6.64 3.60
N PHE A 161 2.99 -5.36 3.50
CA PHE A 161 2.01 -4.74 4.39
C PHE A 161 1.22 -3.64 3.71
N VAL A 162 0.07 -3.32 4.31
CA VAL A 162 -0.80 -2.21 3.92
C VAL A 162 -1.21 -1.44 5.18
N ILE A 163 -1.04 -0.13 5.14
CA ILE A 163 -1.40 0.83 6.19
C ILE A 163 -2.50 1.73 5.64
N TYR A 164 -3.54 1.92 6.42
CA TYR A 164 -4.57 2.92 6.18
C TYR A 164 -4.67 3.84 7.37
N ASP A 165 -4.37 5.11 7.14
CA ASP A 165 -4.55 6.16 8.13
C ASP A 165 -5.82 6.94 7.80
N SER A 166 -6.88 6.65 8.57
CA SER A 166 -8.18 7.29 8.40
C SER A 166 -8.17 8.76 8.82
N VAL A 167 -7.21 9.17 9.66
CA VAL A 167 -7.06 10.54 10.17
C VAL A 167 -6.37 11.43 9.13
N GLN A 168 -5.32 10.92 8.49
CA GLN A 168 -4.57 11.63 7.44
C GLN A 168 -5.11 11.35 6.02
N HIS A 169 -6.12 10.48 5.90
CA HIS A 169 -6.67 10.03 4.61
C HIS A 169 -5.59 9.56 3.63
N ARG A 170 -4.68 8.69 4.11
CA ARG A 170 -3.62 8.13 3.28
C ARG A 170 -3.54 6.62 3.40
N VAL A 171 -3.13 6.01 2.29
CA VAL A 171 -2.85 4.57 2.20
C VAL A 171 -1.39 4.39 1.83
N LEU A 172 -0.69 3.56 2.60
CA LEU A 172 0.66 3.12 2.28
C LEU A 172 0.66 1.62 2.05
N ALA A 173 1.41 1.13 1.06
CA ALA A 173 1.65 -0.30 0.90
C ALA A 173 3.11 -0.54 0.53
N ALA A 174 3.71 -1.59 1.05
CA ALA A 174 5.10 -1.89 0.76
C ALA A 174 5.37 -3.38 0.65
N ARG A 175 6.43 -3.71 -0.09
CA ARG A 175 6.92 -5.08 -0.28
C ARG A 175 8.43 -5.14 -0.18
N ASP A 176 8.95 -6.17 0.47
CA ASP A 176 10.37 -6.39 0.68
C ASP A 176 11.20 -6.36 -0.63
N PRO A 177 12.48 -5.93 -0.58
CA PRO A 177 13.34 -5.84 -1.76
C PRO A 177 13.54 -7.16 -2.51
N GLU A 178 13.63 -8.26 -1.77
CA GLU A 178 13.77 -9.61 -2.32
C GLU A 178 12.47 -10.12 -2.97
N GLY A 179 11.33 -9.49 -2.68
CA GLY A 179 10.02 -9.90 -3.16
C GLY A 179 9.55 -11.24 -2.59
N SER A 180 10.06 -11.62 -1.42
CA SER A 180 9.82 -12.90 -0.76
C SER A 180 8.37 -13.07 -0.36
N GLN A 181 7.74 -12.01 0.17
CA GLN A 181 6.32 -12.03 0.47
C GLN A 181 5.51 -11.73 -0.80
N PRO A 182 4.47 -12.52 -1.12
CA PRO A 182 3.61 -12.23 -2.25
C PRO A 182 2.72 -11.02 -1.94
N LEU A 183 2.70 -10.07 -2.88
CA LEU A 183 1.75 -8.95 -2.87
C LEU A 183 1.37 -8.64 -4.31
N PHE A 184 0.07 -8.52 -4.54
CA PHE A 184 -0.56 -8.15 -5.79
C PHE A 184 -1.41 -6.91 -5.55
N TRP A 185 -1.66 -6.18 -6.62
CA TRP A 185 -2.53 -5.01 -6.60
C TRP A 185 -3.26 -4.83 -7.93
N GLY A 186 -4.31 -4.04 -7.91
CA GLY A 186 -5.09 -3.72 -9.10
C GLY A 186 -6.23 -2.78 -8.77
N CYS A 187 -6.83 -2.22 -9.81
CA CYS A 187 -7.97 -1.34 -9.71
C CYS A 187 -9.21 -2.01 -10.34
N THR A 188 -10.34 -1.96 -9.64
CA THR A 188 -11.63 -2.42 -10.19
C THR A 188 -12.19 -1.39 -11.18
N ASP A 189 -13.20 -1.77 -11.96
CA ASP A 189 -13.91 -0.85 -12.87
C ASP A 189 -14.71 0.26 -12.16
N SER A 190 -14.88 0.13 -10.85
CA SER A 190 -15.46 1.18 -10.00
C SER A 190 -14.43 2.23 -9.56
N GLY A 191 -13.13 1.92 -9.65
CA GLY A 191 -12.04 2.77 -9.15
C GLY A 191 -11.46 2.30 -7.81
N GLN A 192 -11.99 1.24 -7.20
CA GLN A 192 -11.45 0.71 -5.94
C GLN A 192 -10.07 0.10 -6.13
N LEU A 193 -9.12 0.54 -5.31
CA LEU A 193 -7.75 0.02 -5.27
C LEU A 193 -7.68 -1.17 -4.32
N MET A 194 -7.16 -2.30 -4.82
CA MET A 194 -7.04 -3.54 -4.06
C MET A 194 -5.57 -3.93 -3.90
N PHE A 195 -5.23 -4.47 -2.73
CA PHE A 195 -3.96 -5.12 -2.42
C PHE A 195 -4.25 -6.50 -1.83
N GLY A 196 -3.65 -7.56 -2.36
CA GLY A 196 -3.88 -8.92 -1.87
C GLY A 196 -2.61 -9.76 -1.91
N SER A 197 -2.44 -10.66 -0.95
CA SER A 197 -1.34 -11.63 -0.98
C SER A 197 -1.61 -12.80 -1.95
N LEU A 198 -2.87 -12.98 -2.38
CA LEU A 198 -3.29 -13.98 -3.35
C LEU A 198 -3.84 -13.31 -4.62
N ALA A 199 -3.37 -13.75 -5.79
CA ALA A 199 -3.84 -13.20 -7.06
C ALA A 199 -5.33 -13.47 -7.32
N GLU A 200 -5.89 -14.53 -6.74
CA GLU A 200 -7.30 -14.90 -6.88
C GLU A 200 -8.26 -13.91 -6.22
N ASP A 201 -7.81 -13.15 -5.21
CA ASP A 201 -8.61 -12.09 -4.60
C ASP A 201 -8.80 -10.89 -5.55
N LEU A 202 -7.94 -10.74 -6.55
CA LEU A 202 -7.96 -9.62 -7.51
C LEU A 202 -8.71 -9.94 -8.81
N GLN A 203 -9.56 -10.97 -8.83
CA GLN A 203 -10.35 -11.32 -10.02
C GLN A 203 -11.23 -10.16 -10.52
N GLY A 204 -11.69 -9.28 -9.62
CA GLY A 204 -12.45 -8.07 -9.94
C GLY A 204 -11.62 -6.92 -10.52
N CYS A 205 -10.30 -7.06 -10.58
CA CYS A 205 -9.37 -6.06 -11.12
C CYS A 205 -8.83 -6.46 -12.51
N ASN A 206 -9.36 -7.47 -13.18
CA ASN A 206 -8.89 -7.79 -14.53
C ASN A 206 -9.33 -6.70 -15.52
N PRO A 207 -8.45 -6.20 -16.40
CA PRO A 207 -7.08 -6.64 -16.70
C PRO A 207 -5.95 -5.95 -15.90
N THR A 208 -6.28 -5.02 -15.00
CA THR A 208 -5.32 -4.16 -14.28
C THR A 208 -4.49 -4.91 -13.23
N ALA A 209 -4.98 -6.04 -12.71
CA ALA A 209 -4.30 -6.86 -11.72
C ALA A 209 -2.85 -7.22 -12.11
N ALA A 210 -1.91 -6.94 -11.21
CA ALA A 210 -0.48 -7.15 -11.42
C ALA A 210 0.23 -7.51 -10.09
N PRO A 211 1.44 -8.08 -10.12
CA PRO A 211 2.29 -8.14 -8.94
C PRO A 211 2.65 -6.72 -8.46
N PHE A 212 2.62 -6.51 -7.15
CA PHE A 212 3.15 -5.30 -6.54
C PHE A 212 4.69 -5.35 -6.56
N PRO A 213 5.39 -4.31 -7.02
CA PRO A 213 6.83 -4.38 -7.25
C PRO A 213 7.63 -4.48 -5.96
N ALA A 214 8.63 -5.36 -5.96
CA ALA A 214 9.53 -5.57 -4.83
C ALA A 214 10.39 -4.33 -4.54
N GLY A 215 10.67 -4.08 -3.26
CA GLY A 215 11.50 -2.96 -2.80
C GLY A 215 10.86 -1.59 -3.02
N THR A 216 9.53 -1.52 -3.05
CA THR A 216 8.80 -0.27 -3.28
C THR A 216 7.79 0.04 -2.19
N LEU A 217 7.56 1.33 -2.01
CA LEU A 217 6.53 1.94 -1.20
C LEU A 217 5.53 2.63 -2.14
N PHE A 218 4.28 2.23 -2.06
CA PHE A 218 3.13 2.98 -2.57
C PHE A 218 2.65 3.95 -1.50
N ALA A 219 2.33 5.18 -1.91
CA ALA A 219 1.72 6.18 -1.06
C ALA A 219 0.60 6.91 -1.82
N SER A 220 -0.63 6.80 -1.30
CA SER A 220 -1.75 7.65 -1.71
C SER A 220 -1.76 8.86 -0.79
N GLU A 221 -1.43 10.04 -1.30
CA GLU A 221 -1.51 11.30 -0.55
C GLU A 221 -2.60 12.18 -1.15
N ARG A 222 -3.49 12.69 -0.29
CA ARG A 222 -4.48 13.69 -0.68
C ARG A 222 -3.86 15.07 -0.45
N HIS A 223 -3.61 15.82 -1.52
CA HIS A 223 -3.12 17.19 -1.42
C HIS A 223 -4.26 18.17 -1.65
N THR A 224 -4.44 19.10 -0.72
CA THR A 224 -5.31 20.24 -0.91
C THR A 224 -4.55 21.32 -1.69
N VAL A 225 -5.01 21.66 -2.90
CA VAL A 225 -4.41 22.68 -3.76
C VAL A 225 -5.28 23.95 -3.74
N ALA A 226 -4.71 25.07 -3.29
CA ALA A 226 -5.36 26.36 -3.48
C ALA A 226 -4.98 26.93 -4.84
N TYR A 227 -5.94 27.06 -5.76
CA TYR A 227 -5.75 27.81 -7.00
C TYR A 227 -6.55 29.12 -6.96
N SER A 228 -5.99 30.18 -7.54
CA SER A 228 -6.66 31.47 -7.68
C SER A 228 -7.33 31.56 -9.06
N PRO A 229 -8.66 31.37 -9.18
CA PRO A 229 -9.42 31.59 -10.43
C PRO A 229 -9.49 33.06 -10.91
N GLY A 230 -8.56 33.93 -10.50
CA GLY A 230 -8.55 35.35 -10.82
C GLY A 230 -9.27 36.21 -9.78
N ASP A 231 -10.08 37.18 -10.22
CA ASP A 231 -10.67 38.22 -9.37
C ASP A 231 -11.69 37.69 -8.32
N TYR A 232 -12.02 36.40 -8.37
CA TYR A 232 -13.01 35.75 -7.51
C TYR A 232 -12.41 35.17 -6.20
N GLY A 233 -11.13 35.38 -5.95
CA GLY A 233 -10.43 34.93 -4.73
C GLY A 233 -9.88 33.52 -4.84
N TRP A 234 -9.26 33.03 -3.76
CA TRP A 234 -8.68 31.68 -3.71
C TRP A 234 -9.77 30.62 -3.57
N VAL A 235 -9.73 29.60 -4.42
CA VAL A 235 -10.54 28.39 -4.25
C VAL A 235 -9.60 27.28 -3.77
N ILE A 236 -9.95 26.70 -2.63
CA ILE A 236 -9.34 25.48 -2.16
C ILE A 236 -10.01 24.34 -2.92
N VAL A 237 -9.27 23.70 -3.81
CA VAL A 237 -9.68 22.49 -4.51
C VAL A 237 -8.84 21.35 -3.93
N ASP A 238 -9.48 20.34 -3.39
CA ASP A 238 -8.78 19.08 -3.15
C ASP A 238 -8.45 18.51 -4.53
N ASP A 239 -7.17 18.50 -4.91
CA ASP A 239 -6.73 17.96 -6.19
C ASP A 239 -6.35 16.50 -5.93
N ASP A 240 -7.04 15.58 -6.62
CA ASP A 240 -6.81 14.15 -6.45
C ASP A 240 -5.56 13.75 -7.25
N PHE A 241 -4.43 13.67 -6.55
CA PHE A 241 -3.19 13.19 -7.16
C PHE A 241 -3.21 11.65 -7.26
N PRO A 242 -2.74 11.07 -8.38
CA PRO A 242 -2.55 9.64 -8.46
C PRO A 242 -1.55 9.20 -7.38
N GLY A 243 -1.76 8.01 -6.83
CA GLY A 243 -0.82 7.47 -5.85
C GLY A 243 0.60 7.38 -6.42
N LEU A 244 1.59 7.56 -5.57
CA LEU A 244 3.00 7.52 -5.93
C LEU A 244 3.59 6.16 -5.61
N ILE A 245 4.46 5.66 -6.49
CA ILE A 245 5.24 4.46 -6.22
C ILE A 245 6.73 4.79 -6.26
N MET A 246 7.41 4.51 -5.16
CA MET A 246 8.77 4.92 -4.90
C MET A 246 9.60 3.70 -4.49
N SER A 247 10.85 3.65 -4.90
CA SER A 247 11.76 2.59 -4.49
C SER A 247 12.44 2.97 -3.18
N PHE A 248 12.61 2.01 -2.28
CA PHE A 248 13.55 2.12 -1.16
C PHE A 248 14.77 1.21 -1.36
N VAL A 249 15.07 0.84 -2.62
CA VAL A 249 16.33 0.18 -2.99
C VAL A 249 17.37 1.24 -3.32
N LYS A 250 18.54 1.18 -2.67
CA LYS A 250 19.64 2.13 -2.90
C LYS A 250 20.20 2.04 -4.32
N ALA A 251 20.51 3.19 -4.91
CA ALA A 251 21.29 3.30 -6.14
C ALA A 251 22.76 2.92 -5.87
N ALA A 252 23.40 2.21 -6.80
CA ALA A 252 24.77 1.70 -6.62
C ALA A 252 25.88 2.73 -6.94
N LYS A 253 25.53 4.00 -7.23
CA LYS A 253 26.54 5.00 -7.61
C LYS A 253 27.42 5.36 -6.41
N GLN A 254 28.73 5.28 -6.59
CA GLN A 254 29.70 5.74 -5.60
C GLN A 254 29.54 7.26 -5.41
N GLY A 255 29.03 7.68 -4.26
CA GLY A 255 29.10 9.06 -3.78
C GLY A 255 27.83 9.91 -3.87
N GLU A 256 26.72 9.41 -4.41
CA GLU A 256 25.43 10.13 -4.39
C GLU A 256 24.37 9.33 -3.63
N PRO A 257 23.81 9.86 -2.52
CA PRO A 257 22.66 9.24 -1.87
C PRO A 257 21.45 9.33 -2.80
N GLY A 258 20.83 8.20 -3.13
CA GLY A 258 19.65 8.18 -3.98
C GLY A 258 18.99 6.81 -4.07
N TRP A 259 17.70 6.84 -4.39
CA TRP A 259 16.85 5.67 -4.61
C TRP A 259 16.82 5.26 -6.07
N ARG A 260 16.66 3.96 -6.36
CA ARG A 260 16.48 3.51 -7.74
C ARG A 260 15.13 4.01 -8.29
N GLY A 261 15.11 4.50 -9.53
CA GLY A 261 13.86 4.92 -10.17
C GLY A 261 12.88 3.75 -10.35
N VAL A 262 11.58 4.04 -10.28
CA VAL A 262 10.51 3.09 -10.62
C VAL A 262 9.93 3.48 -11.96
N LYS A 263 9.86 2.52 -12.90
CA LYS A 263 9.30 2.73 -14.24
C LYS A 263 8.01 1.94 -14.40
N ALA A 264 6.95 2.61 -14.84
CA ALA A 264 5.73 1.95 -15.30
C ALA A 264 5.95 1.37 -16.71
N ILE A 265 5.62 0.10 -16.89
CA ILE A 265 5.62 -0.58 -18.18
C ILE A 265 4.15 -0.85 -18.54
N PRO A 266 3.57 -0.08 -19.49
CA PRO A 266 2.19 -0.27 -19.90
C PRO A 266 1.96 -1.69 -20.45
N ARG A 267 0.86 -2.31 -20.06
CA ARG A 267 0.30 -3.50 -20.69
C ARG A 267 -0.74 -3.06 -21.70
N VAL A 268 -0.72 -3.69 -22.86
CA VAL A 268 -1.56 -3.33 -23.99
C VAL A 268 -2.33 -4.57 -24.45
N THR A 269 -3.62 -4.40 -24.71
CA THR A 269 -4.47 -5.44 -25.29
C THR A 269 -4.08 -5.73 -26.74
N SER A 270 -4.62 -6.82 -27.31
CA SER A 270 -4.47 -7.12 -28.74
C SER A 270 -5.00 -6.03 -29.68
N LYS A 271 -5.82 -5.09 -29.16
CA LYS A 271 -6.38 -3.95 -29.89
C LYS A 271 -5.54 -2.67 -29.77
N GLY A 272 -4.40 -2.70 -29.09
CA GLY A 272 -3.54 -1.52 -28.91
C GLY A 272 -3.97 -0.58 -27.77
N VAL A 273 -4.93 -0.99 -26.94
CA VAL A 273 -5.43 -0.18 -25.81
C VAL A 273 -4.68 -0.55 -24.53
N VAL A 274 -4.22 0.44 -23.76
CA VAL A 274 -3.58 0.24 -22.46
C VAL A 274 -4.60 -0.33 -21.47
N CYS A 275 -4.24 -1.41 -20.78
CA CYS A 275 -5.12 -2.15 -19.89
C CYS A 275 -4.54 -2.37 -18.47
N GLY A 276 -3.49 -1.63 -18.13
CA GLY A 276 -2.79 -1.73 -16.86
C GLY A 276 -1.31 -1.45 -17.02
N ALA A 277 -0.55 -1.52 -15.95
CA ALA A 277 0.90 -1.40 -15.98
C ALA A 277 1.55 -2.37 -15.01
N VAL A 278 2.77 -2.78 -15.34
CA VAL A 278 3.69 -3.45 -14.41
C VAL A 278 4.78 -2.45 -14.07
N TYR A 279 5.00 -2.23 -12.79
CA TYR A 279 6.05 -1.32 -12.33
C TYR A 279 7.31 -2.12 -12.05
N LYS A 280 8.46 -1.55 -12.41
CA LYS A 280 9.76 -2.17 -12.16
C LYS A 280 10.72 -1.15 -11.55
N VAL A 281 11.45 -1.58 -10.53
CA VAL A 281 12.60 -0.85 -10.01
C VAL A 281 13.75 -1.00 -11.02
N ALA A 282 14.40 0.10 -11.37
CA ALA A 282 15.54 0.09 -12.29
C ALA A 282 16.64 -0.87 -11.80
N SER A 283 17.27 -1.59 -12.72
CA SER A 283 18.44 -2.40 -12.38
C SER A 283 19.65 -1.50 -12.09
N ALA A 284 20.69 -2.05 -11.48
CA ALA A 284 21.94 -1.32 -11.29
C ALA A 284 22.63 -0.93 -12.62
N GLN A 285 22.31 -1.62 -13.72
CA GLN A 285 22.90 -1.39 -15.05
C GLN A 285 22.13 -0.34 -15.87
N ASP A 286 20.81 -0.22 -15.67
CA ASP A 286 19.96 0.76 -16.38
C ASP A 286 20.26 2.24 -16.03
N MET A 287 21.13 2.49 -15.05
CA MET A 287 21.54 3.83 -14.61
C MET A 287 22.71 4.41 -15.39
N ASN A 288 23.35 3.61 -16.26
CA ASN A 288 24.33 4.06 -17.24
C ASN A 288 23.59 4.14 -18.58
N GLY A 289 23.07 5.32 -18.91
CA GLY A 289 22.29 5.49 -20.13
C GLY A 289 23.00 4.96 -21.36
N GLU A 290 22.44 3.91 -21.94
CA GLU A 290 22.47 3.70 -23.38
C GLU A 290 21.01 3.63 -23.85
N ALA A 291 20.57 4.76 -24.40
CA ALA A 291 19.47 4.78 -25.34
C ALA A 291 19.95 4.12 -26.64
N CYS A 292 19.37 2.98 -26.98
CA CYS A 292 18.89 2.58 -28.31
C CYS A 292 18.43 1.11 -28.29
#